data_AF-A0A816YXR7-F1
#
_entry.id   AF-A0A816YXR7-F1
#
_cell.length_a   1.000
_cell.length_b   1.000
_cell.length_c   1.000
_cell.angle_alpha   90.00
_cell.angle_beta   90.00
_cell.angle_gamma   90.00
#
_symmetry.space_group_name_H-M   'P 1'
#
loop_
_entity.id
_entity.type
_entity.pdbx_description
1 polymer ?
#
loop_
_entity_poly.entity_id
_entity_poly.type
_entity_poly.pdbx_seq_one_letter_code
_entity_poly.pdbx_strand_id
1 'polypeptide(L)'
;MRLKSIRTPKFCFITWSSSEQTVRKLYENLYSQNLYRDLWFFWNDKPLILANPDGFPSDLLNFFTIRESWAWTKGQAWFGDGRNKWPWIDNYPQGRGLNESGQLEQTCVTVAGHPVMNIGRSFDGPTQHEPDQINPMIGTYFSQQWEQALKIDPSFIFVTGWNEWIAQRFVQTSSTNSFIGKQWPIGTTFFVDEFIQEYSRDIEPMFGGHGDNYYYQLISYIRRFKGMTRPDLPSGPQTILINQDFTQWNNITPYYLDDIFDIPYRNHPRYGDHGEQVIDYSQRNDLERMQIARDTMNLYFYLRCYGPWIDENRFNWLFLNVDNNYSTGWIGFDYLVDLGENQLKKNIDNTSNWQYEETIKIVNSGYNELHFALSYPSLKINNTKINLQFKWLSADVLYTFDPLNFIDKGDSAPNGRFTYTYMI
;
A
#
# COMPACT_ATOMS: atom_id res chain seq x y z
N MET A 1 -12.56 -0.15 11.94
CA MET A 1 -12.79 0.29 10.56
C MET A 1 -14.23 0.75 10.34
N ARG A 2 -15.24 -0.15 10.28
CA ARG A 2 -16.63 0.25 9.96
C ARG A 2 -17.33 1.13 10.98
N LEU A 3 -17.11 0.90 12.27
CA LEU A 3 -17.60 1.79 13.35
C LEU A 3 -17.04 3.22 13.22
N LYS A 4 -15.98 3.40 12.42
CA LYS A 4 -15.33 4.67 12.12
C LYS A 4 -15.57 5.12 10.67
N SER A 5 -16.58 4.56 9.99
CA SER A 5 -16.93 4.87 8.59
C SER A 5 -15.85 4.57 7.53
N ILE A 6 -14.80 3.82 7.88
CA ILE A 6 -13.76 3.39 6.94
C ILE A 6 -14.30 2.25 6.07
N ARG A 7 -14.11 2.36 4.74
CA ARG A 7 -14.50 1.31 3.78
C ARG A 7 -13.69 0.04 4.05
N THR A 8 -14.37 -1.09 4.13
CA THR A 8 -13.72 -2.40 4.34
C THR A 8 -13.72 -3.25 3.09
N PRO A 9 -12.64 -4.03 2.83
CA PRO A 9 -12.63 -5.02 1.77
C PRO A 9 -13.76 -6.06 1.94
N LYS A 10 -14.18 -6.63 0.82
CA LYS A 10 -14.98 -7.86 0.82
C LYS A 10 -14.05 -9.07 0.96
N PHE A 11 -14.58 -10.20 1.42
CA PHE A 11 -13.84 -11.45 1.52
C PHE A 11 -14.48 -12.60 0.73
N CYS A 12 -13.63 -13.52 0.30
CA CYS A 12 -13.97 -14.87 -0.15
C CYS A 12 -12.90 -15.83 0.39
N PHE A 13 -13.12 -17.13 0.27
CA PHE A 13 -12.18 -18.15 0.75
C PHE A 13 -11.55 -18.90 -0.42
N ILE A 14 -10.28 -19.25 -0.25
CA ILE A 14 -9.57 -20.23 -1.07
C ILE A 14 -9.34 -21.49 -0.24
N THR A 15 -9.68 -22.66 -0.79
CA THR A 15 -9.56 -23.96 -0.11
C THR A 15 -8.96 -24.99 -1.04
N TRP A 16 -8.00 -25.77 -0.55
CA TRP A 16 -7.40 -26.87 -1.29
C TRP A 16 -7.51 -28.19 -0.52
N SER A 17 -6.78 -28.31 0.59
CA SER A 17 -6.80 -29.51 1.43
C SER A 17 -8.20 -29.77 1.99
N SER A 18 -8.71 -30.99 1.81
CA SER A 18 -10.05 -31.39 2.22
C SER A 18 -11.13 -30.38 1.80
N SER A 19 -11.10 -29.96 0.53
CA SER A 19 -11.93 -28.89 -0.05
C SER A 19 -13.41 -29.01 0.36
N GLU A 20 -14.06 -30.14 0.09
CA GLU A 20 -15.48 -30.36 0.40
C GLU A 20 -15.80 -30.20 1.89
N GLN A 21 -15.03 -30.85 2.76
CA GLN A 21 -15.20 -30.73 4.21
C GLN A 21 -15.00 -29.28 4.70
N THR A 22 -14.02 -28.57 4.15
CA THR A 22 -13.71 -27.20 4.54
C THR A 22 -14.81 -26.24 4.09
N VAL A 23 -15.26 -26.34 2.83
CA VAL A 23 -16.35 -25.51 2.30
C VAL A 23 -17.66 -25.79 3.02
N ARG A 24 -17.96 -27.06 3.33
CA ARG A 24 -19.14 -27.41 4.14
C ARG A 24 -19.11 -26.71 5.50
N LYS A 25 -17.98 -26.74 6.21
CA LYS A 25 -17.83 -26.03 7.49
C LYS A 25 -18.01 -24.52 7.34
N LEU A 26 -17.44 -23.91 6.30
CA LEU A 26 -17.65 -22.48 6.03
C LEU A 26 -19.13 -22.18 5.77
N TYR A 27 -19.80 -23.03 5.00
CA TYR A 27 -21.23 -22.89 4.72
C TYR A 27 -22.08 -22.98 5.99
N GLU A 28 -21.89 -24.02 6.81
CA GLU A 28 -22.67 -24.27 8.02
C GLU A 28 -22.47 -23.20 9.10
N ASN A 29 -21.24 -22.69 9.25
CA ASN A 29 -20.88 -21.81 10.37
C ASN A 29 -20.90 -20.32 10.02
N LEU A 30 -20.84 -19.95 8.73
CA LEU A 30 -20.77 -18.54 8.30
C LEU A 30 -21.88 -18.19 7.31
N TYR A 31 -21.93 -18.88 6.16
CA TYR A 31 -22.81 -18.47 5.07
C TYR A 31 -24.30 -18.75 5.35
N SER A 32 -24.64 -19.96 5.80
CA SER A 32 -26.03 -20.31 6.14
C SER A 32 -26.58 -19.53 7.34
N GLN A 33 -25.69 -19.09 8.23
CA GLN A 33 -26.00 -18.21 9.37
C GLN A 33 -26.06 -16.73 9.00
N ASN A 34 -25.77 -16.40 7.73
CA ASN A 34 -25.77 -15.03 7.21
C ASN A 34 -24.80 -14.07 7.93
N LEU A 35 -23.72 -14.62 8.53
CA LEU A 35 -22.74 -13.84 9.27
C LEU A 35 -21.90 -13.00 8.30
N TYR A 36 -21.82 -11.70 8.58
CA TYR A 36 -21.04 -10.73 7.78
C TYR A 36 -21.42 -10.70 6.30
N ARG A 37 -22.70 -10.94 5.97
CA ARG A 37 -23.18 -11.03 4.57
C ARG A 37 -22.76 -9.87 3.69
N ASP A 38 -22.79 -8.68 4.26
CA ASP A 38 -22.41 -7.45 3.58
C ASP A 38 -20.90 -7.33 3.33
N LEU A 39 -20.07 -8.22 3.89
CA LEU A 39 -18.65 -8.35 3.57
C LEU A 39 -18.35 -9.49 2.59
N TRP A 40 -19.31 -10.32 2.21
CA TRP A 40 -19.05 -11.36 1.22
C TRP A 40 -18.78 -10.75 -0.14
N PHE A 41 -17.80 -11.32 -0.85
CA PHE A 41 -17.59 -11.00 -2.25
C PHE A 41 -18.55 -11.84 -3.10
N PHE A 42 -19.43 -11.17 -3.86
CA PHE A 42 -20.36 -11.81 -4.78
C PHE A 42 -19.84 -11.73 -6.21
N TRP A 43 -20.00 -12.82 -6.96
CA TRP A 43 -19.74 -12.91 -8.39
C TRP A 43 -20.83 -13.76 -9.05
N ASN A 44 -21.36 -13.33 -10.20
CA ASN A 44 -22.53 -13.95 -10.84
C ASN A 44 -23.69 -14.19 -9.85
N ASP A 45 -24.03 -13.17 -9.07
CA ASP A 45 -25.12 -13.13 -8.08
C ASP A 45 -25.02 -14.12 -6.90
N LYS A 46 -23.91 -14.84 -6.76
CA LYS A 46 -23.65 -15.76 -5.64
C LYS A 46 -22.34 -15.43 -4.92
N PRO A 47 -22.16 -15.81 -3.64
CA PRO A 47 -20.87 -15.69 -2.98
C PRO A 47 -19.80 -16.47 -3.76
N LEU A 48 -18.64 -15.85 -3.99
CA LEU A 48 -17.52 -16.51 -4.65
C LEU A 48 -16.80 -17.44 -3.66
N ILE A 49 -16.38 -18.61 -4.14
CA ILE A 49 -15.41 -19.46 -3.45
C ILE A 49 -14.39 -20.03 -4.44
N LEU A 50 -13.12 -20.05 -4.02
CA LEU A 50 -12.01 -20.61 -4.80
C LEU A 50 -11.69 -22.00 -4.28
N ALA A 51 -12.23 -23.05 -4.91
CA ALA A 51 -12.20 -24.40 -4.36
C ALA A 51 -12.32 -25.46 -5.46
N ASN A 52 -11.70 -26.63 -5.27
CA ASN A 52 -12.01 -27.80 -6.10
C ASN A 52 -13.45 -28.27 -5.76
N PRO A 53 -14.40 -28.26 -6.72
CA PRO A 53 -15.79 -28.65 -6.50
C PRO A 53 -16.03 -30.17 -6.45
N ASP A 54 -15.01 -31.00 -6.69
CA ASP A 54 -15.13 -32.45 -6.68
C ASP A 54 -15.72 -32.94 -5.35
N GLY A 55 -16.81 -33.71 -5.46
CA GLY A 55 -17.54 -34.24 -4.31
C GLY A 55 -18.48 -33.26 -3.61
N PHE A 56 -18.61 -32.02 -4.06
CA PHE A 56 -19.54 -31.07 -3.45
C PHE A 56 -21.00 -31.55 -3.65
N PRO A 57 -21.83 -31.55 -2.59
CA PRO A 57 -23.26 -31.77 -2.73
C PRO A 57 -23.94 -30.60 -3.48
N SER A 58 -25.15 -30.86 -3.99
CA SER A 58 -25.89 -29.93 -4.85
C SER A 58 -26.22 -28.59 -4.18
N ASP A 59 -26.42 -28.56 -2.87
CA ASP A 59 -26.65 -27.33 -2.11
C ASP A 59 -25.44 -26.40 -2.16
N LEU A 60 -24.21 -26.91 -1.97
CA LEU A 60 -22.99 -26.11 -2.10
C LEU A 60 -22.77 -25.64 -3.55
N LEU A 61 -22.96 -26.54 -4.54
CA LEU A 61 -22.87 -26.20 -5.97
C LEU A 61 -23.87 -25.11 -6.38
N ASN A 62 -25.07 -25.12 -5.79
CA ASN A 62 -26.10 -24.13 -6.07
C ASN A 62 -25.88 -22.82 -5.31
N PHE A 63 -25.29 -22.86 -4.12
CA PHE A 63 -25.11 -21.69 -3.28
C PHE A 63 -23.96 -20.79 -3.73
N PHE A 64 -22.83 -21.36 -4.16
CA PHE A 64 -21.64 -20.60 -4.53
C PHE A 64 -21.50 -20.37 -6.04
N THR A 65 -20.84 -19.26 -6.39
CA THR A 65 -20.09 -19.20 -7.65
C THR A 65 -18.72 -19.80 -7.36
N ILE A 66 -18.40 -20.91 -8.03
CA ILE A 66 -17.17 -21.66 -7.78
C ILE A 66 -16.17 -21.39 -8.89
N ARG A 67 -14.91 -21.17 -8.50
CA ARG A 67 -13.75 -21.26 -9.40
C ARG A 67 -12.77 -22.23 -8.79
N GLU A 68 -12.39 -23.27 -9.53
CA GLU A 68 -11.32 -24.16 -9.06
C GLU A 68 -10.00 -23.38 -9.08
N SER A 69 -9.23 -23.46 -8.00
CA SER A 69 -8.02 -22.65 -7.85
C SER A 69 -6.87 -23.48 -7.31
N TRP A 70 -5.75 -23.45 -8.03
CA TRP A 70 -4.50 -24.07 -7.61
C TRP A 70 -3.28 -23.37 -8.23
N ALA A 71 -2.09 -23.90 -7.97
CA ALA A 71 -0.83 -23.40 -8.50
C ALA A 71 -0.53 -23.95 -9.90
N TRP A 72 -0.01 -23.06 -10.75
CA TRP A 72 0.49 -23.30 -12.11
C TRP A 72 -0.54 -23.83 -13.10
N THR A 73 -0.47 -23.36 -14.34
CA THR A 73 -1.46 -23.73 -15.35
C THR A 73 -0.91 -24.65 -16.44
N LYS A 74 0.34 -24.42 -16.86
CA LYS A 74 0.96 -25.12 -17.98
C LYS A 74 1.17 -26.61 -17.67
N GLY A 75 0.55 -27.46 -18.49
CA GLY A 75 0.66 -28.92 -18.37
C GLY A 75 -0.05 -29.51 -17.15
N GLN A 76 -0.85 -28.73 -16.44
CA GLN A 76 -1.54 -29.18 -15.23
C GLN A 76 -2.94 -29.71 -15.56
N ALA A 77 -3.22 -30.94 -15.16
CA ALA A 77 -4.51 -31.60 -15.39
C ALA A 77 -5.67 -30.85 -14.73
N TRP A 78 -5.46 -30.32 -13.52
CA TRP A 78 -6.44 -29.51 -12.81
C TRP A 78 -6.82 -28.26 -13.62
N PHE A 79 -5.90 -27.68 -14.39
CA PHE A 79 -6.19 -26.46 -15.16
C PHE A 79 -6.93 -26.76 -16.46
N GLY A 80 -6.53 -27.80 -17.20
CA GLY A 80 -7.20 -28.20 -18.44
C GLY A 80 -7.36 -27.05 -19.44
N ASP A 81 -8.60 -26.70 -19.80
CA ASP A 81 -8.92 -25.60 -20.72
C ASP A 81 -9.08 -24.22 -20.05
N GLY A 82 -8.89 -24.15 -18.72
CA GLY A 82 -8.99 -22.92 -17.94
C GLY A 82 -10.42 -22.44 -17.63
N ARG A 83 -11.47 -23.14 -18.08
CA ARG A 83 -12.86 -22.73 -17.78
C ARG A 83 -13.19 -22.91 -16.31
N ASN A 84 -13.75 -21.85 -15.72
CA ASN A 84 -14.07 -21.72 -14.30
C ASN A 84 -12.87 -22.03 -13.38
N LYS A 85 -11.65 -21.70 -13.83
CA LYS A 85 -10.41 -22.00 -13.11
C LYS A 85 -9.54 -20.78 -12.95
N TRP A 86 -9.21 -20.42 -11.72
CA TRP A 86 -8.45 -19.22 -11.39
C TRP A 86 -7.16 -19.62 -10.66
N PRO A 87 -5.98 -19.61 -11.31
CA PRO A 87 -4.73 -19.84 -10.60
C PRO A 87 -4.51 -18.78 -9.52
N TRP A 88 -4.03 -19.21 -8.34
CA TRP A 88 -3.56 -18.28 -7.31
C TRP A 88 -2.08 -17.91 -7.52
N ILE A 89 -1.31 -18.76 -8.18
CA ILE A 89 0.08 -18.47 -8.60
C ILE A 89 0.37 -19.13 -9.94
N ASP A 90 1.18 -18.47 -10.76
CA ASP A 90 1.68 -19.05 -12.00
C ASP A 90 2.97 -18.37 -12.45
N ASN A 91 3.73 -19.08 -13.30
CA ASN A 91 4.97 -18.56 -13.85
C ASN A 91 4.71 -17.69 -15.07
N TYR A 92 5.51 -16.66 -15.27
CA TYR A 92 5.42 -15.82 -16.46
C TYR A 92 5.67 -16.63 -17.76
N PRO A 93 4.95 -16.33 -18.87
CA PRO A 93 3.67 -15.66 -18.89
C PRO A 93 2.59 -16.54 -18.24
N GLN A 94 1.74 -15.93 -17.43
CA GLN A 94 0.73 -16.60 -16.60
C GLN A 94 -0.43 -17.12 -17.44
N GLY A 95 -1.06 -18.19 -16.94
CA GLY A 95 -2.26 -18.77 -17.51
C GLY A 95 -3.49 -17.87 -17.40
N ARG A 96 -4.50 -18.21 -18.21
CA ARG A 96 -5.70 -17.40 -18.40
C ARG A 96 -6.92 -18.16 -17.89
N GLY A 97 -7.42 -17.77 -16.72
CA GLY A 97 -8.68 -18.27 -16.20
C GLY A 97 -9.84 -17.73 -17.02
N LEU A 98 -10.68 -18.63 -17.54
CA LEU A 98 -11.81 -18.31 -18.39
C LEU A 98 -13.12 -18.47 -17.62
N ASN A 99 -14.12 -17.67 -17.94
CA ASN A 99 -15.49 -17.94 -17.48
C ASN A 99 -16.12 -19.11 -18.26
N GLU A 100 -17.32 -19.51 -17.89
CA GLU A 100 -18.06 -20.59 -18.55
C GLU A 100 -18.23 -20.40 -20.07
N SER A 101 -18.39 -19.14 -20.52
CA SER A 101 -18.52 -18.78 -21.94
C SER A 101 -17.18 -18.76 -22.70
N GLY A 102 -16.05 -18.93 -22.01
CA GLY A 102 -14.71 -18.92 -22.59
C GLY A 102 -14.06 -17.53 -22.69
N GLN A 103 -14.64 -16.50 -22.07
CA GLN A 103 -14.04 -15.17 -22.00
C GLN A 103 -12.98 -15.12 -20.89
N LEU A 104 -11.91 -14.33 -21.10
CA LEU A 104 -10.90 -14.10 -20.08
C LEU A 104 -11.53 -13.45 -18.86
N GLU A 105 -11.40 -14.12 -17.71
CA GLU A 105 -11.99 -13.68 -16.46
C GLU A 105 -10.91 -13.35 -15.43
N GLN A 106 -9.84 -14.14 -15.33
CA GLN A 106 -8.80 -13.94 -14.32
C GLN A 106 -7.39 -14.31 -14.80
N THR A 107 -6.40 -13.61 -14.25
CA THR A 107 -4.99 -14.04 -14.20
C THR A 107 -4.43 -13.78 -12.80
N CYS A 108 -3.33 -14.45 -12.43
CA CYS A 108 -2.60 -14.11 -11.22
C CYS A 108 -1.37 -13.24 -11.52
N VAL A 109 -0.88 -12.58 -10.47
CA VAL A 109 0.39 -11.88 -10.41
C VAL A 109 1.09 -12.32 -9.12
N THR A 110 2.37 -12.66 -9.21
CA THR A 110 3.20 -12.99 -8.04
C THR A 110 4.52 -12.22 -8.08
N VAL A 111 5.06 -11.91 -6.90
CA VAL A 111 6.36 -11.24 -6.76
C VAL A 111 7.53 -12.23 -6.85
N ALA A 112 7.32 -13.50 -6.49
CA ALA A 112 8.30 -14.58 -6.59
C ALA A 112 7.59 -15.90 -6.97
N GLY A 113 8.36 -16.84 -7.52
CA GLY A 113 7.92 -18.22 -7.72
C GLY A 113 8.38 -19.11 -6.57
N HIS A 114 8.68 -20.37 -6.90
CA HIS A 114 9.16 -21.35 -5.93
C HIS A 114 10.70 -21.48 -6.06
N PRO A 115 11.45 -21.55 -4.94
CA PRO A 115 12.90 -21.76 -4.97
C PRO A 115 13.31 -23.09 -5.59
N VAL A 116 12.42 -24.08 -5.67
CA VAL A 116 12.67 -25.35 -6.38
C VAL A 116 12.68 -25.20 -7.91
N MET A 117 12.05 -24.15 -8.42
CA MET A 117 12.12 -23.75 -9.84
C MET A 117 13.18 -22.68 -10.09
N ASN A 118 13.85 -22.21 -9.03
CA ASN A 118 14.78 -21.08 -9.09
C ASN A 118 14.13 -19.82 -9.69
N ILE A 119 12.90 -19.47 -9.26
CA ILE A 119 12.19 -18.26 -9.70
C ILE A 119 11.96 -17.38 -8.48
N GLY A 120 12.77 -16.34 -8.35
CA GLY A 120 12.69 -15.34 -7.28
C GLY A 120 12.23 -13.97 -7.76
N ARG A 121 12.29 -12.97 -6.89
CA ARG A 121 11.89 -11.58 -7.15
C ARG A 121 12.69 -10.90 -8.28
N SER A 122 13.92 -11.35 -8.47
CA SER A 122 14.86 -10.84 -9.47
C SER A 122 14.77 -11.57 -10.82
N PHE A 123 13.89 -12.57 -10.95
CA PHE A 123 13.69 -13.31 -12.20
C PHE A 123 13.21 -12.36 -13.32
N ASP A 124 13.90 -12.39 -14.47
CA ASP A 124 13.64 -11.48 -15.59
C ASP A 124 12.83 -12.09 -16.74
N GLY A 125 12.38 -13.35 -16.58
CA GLY A 125 11.59 -14.09 -17.55
C GLY A 125 12.37 -15.24 -18.18
N PRO A 126 13.52 -14.98 -18.84
CA PRO A 126 14.41 -16.02 -19.32
C PRO A 126 15.16 -16.74 -18.21
N THR A 127 15.66 -16.00 -17.20
CA THR A 127 16.62 -16.54 -16.25
C THR A 127 16.47 -15.94 -14.85
N GLN A 128 16.90 -16.72 -13.86
CA GLN A 128 17.22 -16.18 -12.55
C GLN A 128 18.64 -15.64 -12.60
N HIS A 129 18.84 -14.43 -12.09
CA HIS A 129 20.17 -13.83 -12.02
C HIS A 129 21.10 -14.60 -11.08
N GLU A 130 22.40 -14.55 -11.36
CA GLU A 130 23.42 -15.11 -10.48
C GLU A 130 23.39 -14.42 -9.11
N PRO A 131 23.84 -15.09 -8.02
CA PRO A 131 23.67 -14.57 -6.66
C PRO A 131 24.17 -13.15 -6.40
N ASP A 132 25.21 -12.70 -7.09
CA ASP A 132 25.79 -11.35 -6.99
C ASP A 132 25.02 -10.28 -7.79
N GLN A 133 24.12 -10.71 -8.68
CA GLN A 133 23.30 -9.86 -9.54
C GLN A 133 21.83 -9.78 -9.05
N ILE A 134 21.44 -10.65 -8.12
CA ILE A 134 20.12 -10.66 -7.49
C ILE A 134 19.89 -9.36 -6.72
N ASN A 135 18.75 -8.72 -6.98
CA ASN A 135 18.31 -7.53 -6.27
C ASN A 135 16.79 -7.58 -5.99
N PRO A 136 16.38 -8.19 -4.86
CA PRO A 136 14.97 -8.32 -4.49
C PRO A 136 14.33 -6.98 -4.10
N MET A 137 15.04 -5.85 -4.19
CA MET A 137 14.48 -4.52 -3.95
C MET A 137 13.87 -3.90 -5.21
N ILE A 138 14.18 -4.42 -6.41
CA ILE A 138 13.70 -3.81 -7.66
C ILE A 138 12.28 -4.26 -7.98
N GLY A 139 11.95 -5.54 -7.76
CA GLY A 139 10.65 -6.11 -8.13
C GLY A 139 10.49 -6.39 -9.62
N THR A 140 11.59 -6.82 -10.27
CA THR A 140 11.63 -7.17 -11.70
C THR A 140 10.53 -8.15 -12.09
N TYR A 141 10.42 -9.27 -11.36
CA TYR A 141 9.45 -10.31 -11.70
C TYR A 141 8.00 -9.85 -11.48
N PHE A 142 7.77 -9.09 -10.42
CA PHE A 142 6.45 -8.53 -10.11
C PHE A 142 5.98 -7.57 -11.21
N SER A 143 6.88 -6.70 -11.69
CA SER A 143 6.59 -5.78 -12.78
C SER A 143 6.29 -6.52 -14.08
N GLN A 144 7.10 -7.52 -14.44
CA GLN A 144 6.85 -8.36 -15.61
C GLN A 144 5.48 -9.05 -15.54
N GLN A 145 5.12 -9.61 -14.38
CA GLN A 145 3.84 -10.26 -14.16
C GLN A 145 2.66 -9.26 -14.30
N TRP A 146 2.78 -8.08 -13.71
CA TRP A 146 1.76 -7.02 -13.81
C TRP A 146 1.62 -6.45 -15.22
N GLU A 147 2.72 -6.19 -15.92
CA GLU A 147 2.69 -5.66 -17.30
C GLU A 147 1.96 -6.62 -18.24
N GLN A 148 2.17 -7.93 -18.08
CA GLN A 148 1.42 -8.93 -18.81
C GLN A 148 -0.07 -8.95 -18.42
N ALA A 149 -0.39 -8.81 -17.12
CA ALA A 149 -1.77 -8.75 -16.66
C ALA A 149 -2.51 -7.52 -17.24
N LEU A 150 -1.87 -6.35 -17.25
CA LEU A 150 -2.40 -5.14 -17.89
C LEU A 150 -2.60 -5.33 -19.40
N LYS A 151 -1.69 -6.04 -20.07
CA LYS A 151 -1.76 -6.27 -21.52
C LYS A 151 -2.91 -7.19 -21.92
N ILE A 152 -3.22 -8.22 -21.12
CA ILE A 152 -4.31 -9.16 -21.43
C ILE A 152 -5.66 -8.70 -20.89
N ASP A 153 -5.69 -7.73 -19.98
CA ASP A 153 -6.89 -7.03 -19.48
C ASP A 153 -8.00 -7.98 -18.96
N PRO A 154 -7.73 -8.77 -17.90
CA PRO A 154 -8.71 -9.68 -17.33
C PRO A 154 -9.73 -8.90 -16.46
N SER A 155 -10.85 -9.54 -16.12
CA SER A 155 -11.80 -8.95 -15.14
C SER A 155 -11.24 -8.96 -13.70
N PHE A 156 -10.39 -9.95 -13.39
CA PHE A 156 -9.77 -10.12 -12.08
C PHE A 156 -8.26 -10.35 -12.17
N ILE A 157 -7.56 -9.80 -11.18
CA ILE A 157 -6.16 -10.11 -10.91
C ILE A 157 -6.06 -10.66 -9.49
N PHE A 158 -5.55 -11.88 -9.34
CA PHE A 158 -5.19 -12.45 -8.04
C PHE A 158 -3.73 -12.10 -7.74
N VAL A 159 -3.46 -11.41 -6.63
CA VAL A 159 -2.09 -11.04 -6.24
C VAL A 159 -1.60 -11.96 -5.13
N THR A 160 -0.45 -12.59 -5.33
CA THR A 160 0.17 -13.50 -4.37
C THR A 160 1.54 -12.96 -3.93
N GLY A 161 1.82 -12.76 -2.65
CA GLY A 161 0.96 -12.74 -1.45
C GLY A 161 0.85 -11.34 -0.84
N TRP A 162 0.22 -11.20 0.33
CA TRP A 162 0.27 -9.97 1.16
C TRP A 162 1.17 -10.15 2.38
N ASN A 163 0.91 -11.16 3.20
CA ASN A 163 1.56 -11.40 4.51
C ASN A 163 1.89 -12.90 4.76
N GLU A 164 2.51 -13.59 3.79
CA GLU A 164 2.86 -15.01 3.86
C GLU A 164 4.22 -15.22 4.55
N TRP A 165 4.27 -15.15 5.89
CA TRP A 165 5.52 -15.25 6.67
C TRP A 165 5.88 -16.67 7.16
N ILE A 166 5.36 -17.72 6.51
CA ILE A 166 5.58 -19.11 6.94
C ILE A 166 6.37 -19.88 5.88
N ALA A 167 7.53 -20.38 6.27
CA ALA A 167 8.38 -21.23 5.45
C ALA A 167 8.23 -22.70 5.87
N GLN A 168 7.60 -23.53 5.03
CA GLN A 168 7.46 -24.95 5.34
C GLN A 168 8.78 -25.71 5.13
N ARG A 169 9.18 -26.49 6.14
CA ARG A 169 10.38 -27.33 6.11
C ARG A 169 10.12 -28.66 5.38
N PHE A 170 10.96 -29.00 4.43
CA PHE A 170 10.97 -30.27 3.72
C PHE A 170 12.34 -30.96 3.83
N VAL A 171 12.38 -32.24 3.47
CA VAL A 171 13.60 -33.02 3.33
C VAL A 171 13.72 -33.48 1.89
N GLN A 172 14.90 -33.32 1.30
CA GLN A 172 15.19 -33.77 -0.04
C GLN A 172 15.04 -35.28 -0.14
N THR A 173 14.11 -35.75 -0.97
CA THR A 173 13.87 -37.18 -1.21
C THR A 173 14.41 -37.66 -2.56
N SER A 174 14.84 -36.75 -3.43
CA SER A 174 15.28 -37.04 -4.79
C SER A 174 16.53 -36.24 -5.15
N SER A 175 17.51 -36.88 -5.79
CA SER A 175 18.74 -36.22 -6.25
C SER A 175 18.56 -35.41 -7.55
N THR A 176 17.33 -35.32 -8.06
CA THR A 176 17.00 -34.53 -9.28
C THR A 176 16.33 -33.20 -8.96
N ASN A 177 15.87 -33.00 -7.72
CA ASN A 177 15.22 -31.76 -7.31
C ASN A 177 16.27 -30.67 -7.05
N SER A 178 16.10 -29.53 -7.71
CA SER A 178 16.90 -28.34 -7.42
C SER A 178 16.30 -27.55 -6.26
N PHE A 179 17.16 -26.85 -5.53
CA PHE A 179 16.80 -25.76 -4.64
C PHE A 179 17.76 -24.59 -4.94
N ILE A 180 17.20 -23.41 -5.22
CA ILE A 180 17.94 -22.17 -5.55
C ILE A 180 18.99 -22.36 -6.65
N GLY A 181 18.62 -23.11 -7.69
CA GLY A 181 19.47 -23.38 -8.86
C GLY A 181 20.56 -24.43 -8.62
N LYS A 182 20.60 -25.07 -7.45
CA LYS A 182 21.60 -26.08 -7.10
C LYS A 182 20.94 -27.43 -6.81
N GLN A 183 21.64 -28.52 -7.09
CA GLN A 183 21.23 -29.87 -6.67
C GLN A 183 21.76 -30.13 -5.26
N TRP A 184 20.89 -30.59 -4.37
CA TRP A 184 21.25 -30.84 -2.97
C TRP A 184 21.19 -32.35 -2.66
N PRO A 185 22.08 -32.88 -1.80
CA PRO A 185 22.07 -34.29 -1.43
C PRO A 185 20.72 -34.74 -0.83
N ILE A 186 20.31 -35.97 -1.13
CA ILE A 186 19.17 -36.64 -0.47
C ILE A 186 19.38 -36.61 1.05
N GLY A 187 18.31 -36.35 1.79
CA GLY A 187 18.33 -36.21 3.24
C GLY A 187 18.61 -34.78 3.72
N THR A 188 18.98 -33.87 2.83
CA THR A 188 19.20 -32.46 3.22
C THR A 188 17.87 -31.75 3.47
N THR A 189 17.82 -30.91 4.51
CA THR A 189 16.66 -30.07 4.80
C THR A 189 16.69 -28.79 3.96
N PHE A 190 15.54 -28.40 3.43
CA PHE A 190 15.34 -27.11 2.79
C PHE A 190 13.96 -26.56 3.15
N PHE A 191 13.78 -25.26 2.95
CA PHE A 191 12.50 -24.59 3.13
C PHE A 191 11.91 -24.33 1.76
N VAL A 192 10.74 -24.91 1.50
CA VAL A 192 10.20 -24.92 0.14
C VAL A 192 9.67 -23.55 -0.27
N ASP A 193 9.35 -22.67 0.69
CA ASP A 193 8.73 -21.35 0.51
C ASP A 193 9.34 -20.30 1.45
N GLU A 194 9.21 -19.01 1.11
CA GLU A 194 9.35 -17.82 1.99
C GLU A 194 10.64 -17.67 2.83
N PHE A 195 11.66 -18.51 2.58
CA PHE A 195 12.84 -18.62 3.47
C PHE A 195 13.79 -17.43 3.42
N ILE A 196 13.97 -16.84 2.24
CA ILE A 196 14.77 -15.63 2.05
C ILE A 196 13.99 -14.66 1.17
N GLN A 197 14.31 -13.37 1.29
CA GLN A 197 13.61 -12.30 0.59
C GLN A 197 13.47 -12.57 -0.92
N GLU A 198 14.51 -13.07 -1.58
CA GLU A 198 14.47 -13.39 -3.02
C GLU A 198 13.41 -14.43 -3.40
N TYR A 199 13.09 -15.39 -2.52
CA TYR A 199 12.11 -16.46 -2.78
C TYR A 199 10.89 -16.37 -1.88
N SER A 200 10.63 -15.17 -1.37
CA SER A 200 9.43 -14.85 -0.61
C SER A 200 8.42 -14.13 -1.51
N ARG A 201 7.15 -14.54 -1.43
CA ARG A 201 5.99 -13.95 -2.10
C ARG A 201 5.37 -12.81 -1.31
N ASP A 202 5.87 -12.55 -0.11
CA ASP A 202 5.41 -11.49 0.77
C ASP A 202 5.69 -10.07 0.23
N ILE A 203 4.73 -9.16 0.37
CA ILE A 203 4.87 -7.75 -0.03
C ILE A 203 4.46 -6.77 1.06
N GLU A 204 4.23 -7.26 2.28
CA GLU A 204 3.90 -6.42 3.43
C GLU A 204 5.09 -5.50 3.73
N PRO A 205 4.86 -4.20 4.02
CA PRO A 205 5.95 -3.31 4.37
C PRO A 205 6.85 -3.88 5.49
N MET A 206 8.15 -3.97 5.22
CA MET A 206 9.10 -4.69 6.08
C MET A 206 10.26 -3.80 6.55
N PHE A 207 10.43 -3.70 7.87
CA PHE A 207 11.62 -3.07 8.47
C PHE A 207 12.88 -3.90 8.18
N GLY A 208 13.95 -3.24 7.73
CA GLY A 208 15.25 -3.88 7.45
C GLY A 208 15.29 -4.74 6.17
N GLY A 209 14.19 -4.84 5.44
CA GLY A 209 14.10 -5.54 4.15
C GLY A 209 13.69 -4.61 3.02
N HIS A 210 12.60 -4.93 2.33
CA HIS A 210 12.14 -4.17 1.16
C HIS A 210 11.41 -2.85 1.48
N GLY A 211 11.31 -2.46 2.75
CA GLY A 211 10.54 -1.30 3.17
C GLY A 211 9.11 -1.43 2.63
N ASP A 212 8.59 -0.35 2.07
CA ASP A 212 7.26 -0.28 1.46
C ASP A 212 7.27 -0.46 -0.08
N ASN A 213 8.41 -0.81 -0.69
CA ASN A 213 8.57 -0.74 -2.14
C ASN A 213 7.51 -1.55 -2.91
N TYR A 214 7.23 -2.78 -2.49
CA TYR A 214 6.24 -3.63 -3.16
C TYR A 214 4.80 -3.15 -2.94
N TYR A 215 4.50 -2.51 -1.81
CA TYR A 215 3.22 -1.86 -1.57
C TYR A 215 2.99 -0.71 -2.58
N TYR A 216 4.02 0.12 -2.84
CA TYR A 216 3.94 1.18 -3.84
C TYR A 216 3.83 0.65 -5.27
N GLN A 217 4.54 -0.43 -5.61
CA GLN A 217 4.39 -1.10 -6.91
C GLN A 217 2.96 -1.63 -7.07
N LEU A 218 2.43 -2.33 -6.06
CA LEU A 218 1.07 -2.85 -6.06
C LEU A 218 0.04 -1.73 -6.29
N ILE A 219 0.14 -0.63 -5.55
CA ILE A 219 -0.78 0.51 -5.71
C ILE A 219 -0.67 1.12 -7.10
N SER A 220 0.54 1.30 -7.61
CA SER A 220 0.78 1.84 -8.96
C SER A 220 0.08 1.00 -10.04
N TYR A 221 0.22 -0.33 -9.97
CA TYR A 221 -0.42 -1.22 -10.93
C TYR A 221 -1.94 -1.33 -10.74
N ILE A 222 -2.44 -1.37 -9.51
CA ILE A 222 -3.88 -1.35 -9.24
C ILE A 222 -4.52 -0.08 -9.83
N ARG A 223 -3.87 1.08 -9.69
CA ARG A 223 -4.35 2.34 -10.26
C ARG A 223 -4.36 2.34 -11.79
N ARG A 224 -3.41 1.67 -12.44
CA ARG A 224 -3.40 1.48 -13.91
C ARG A 224 -4.48 0.51 -14.36
N PHE A 225 -4.71 -0.57 -13.61
CA PHE A 225 -5.70 -1.61 -13.93
C PHE A 225 -7.14 -1.11 -13.72
N LYS A 226 -7.44 -0.54 -12.55
CA LYS A 226 -8.80 -0.07 -12.20
C LYS A 226 -9.11 1.34 -12.71
N GLY A 227 -8.08 2.08 -13.13
CA GLY A 227 -8.15 3.53 -13.33
C GLY A 227 -8.18 4.30 -12.01
N MET A 228 -8.15 5.62 -12.12
CA MET A 228 -8.33 6.55 -11.00
C MET A 228 -9.27 7.68 -11.38
N THR A 229 -10.00 8.18 -10.40
CA THR A 229 -10.72 9.46 -10.53
C THR A 229 -9.71 10.60 -10.66
N ARG A 230 -10.02 11.57 -11.51
CA ARG A 230 -9.24 12.81 -11.61
C ARG A 230 -9.29 13.56 -10.27
N PRO A 231 -8.17 14.13 -9.80
CA PRO A 231 -8.19 14.99 -8.61
C PRO A 231 -9.14 16.18 -8.76
N ASP A 232 -9.73 16.60 -7.66
CA ASP A 232 -10.55 17.80 -7.58
C ASP A 232 -9.72 19.05 -7.92
N LEU A 233 -10.36 20.01 -8.59
CA LEU A 233 -9.71 21.26 -8.97
C LEU A 233 -9.63 22.23 -7.78
N PRO A 234 -8.52 22.97 -7.63
CA PRO A 234 -8.47 24.07 -6.68
C PRO A 234 -9.57 25.10 -6.91
N SER A 235 -10.08 25.67 -5.82
CA SER A 235 -11.02 26.79 -5.89
C SER A 235 -10.39 28.02 -6.57
N GLY A 236 -11.22 28.99 -6.93
CA GLY A 236 -10.75 30.29 -7.41
C GLY A 236 -9.84 31.00 -6.40
N PRO A 237 -9.06 32.02 -6.84
CA PRO A 237 -8.24 32.79 -5.92
C PRO A 237 -9.09 33.42 -4.81
N GLN A 238 -8.63 33.29 -3.57
CA GLN A 238 -9.22 33.86 -2.36
C GLN A 238 -8.10 34.19 -1.37
N THR A 239 -8.00 35.46 -0.98
CA THR A 239 -7.11 35.92 0.09
C THR A 239 -7.66 35.45 1.44
N ILE A 240 -6.82 34.80 2.25
CA ILE A 240 -7.15 34.43 3.63
C ILE A 240 -6.56 35.47 4.58
N LEU A 241 -7.39 36.05 5.43
CA LEU A 241 -6.94 36.95 6.48
C LEU A 241 -6.46 36.13 7.67
N ILE A 242 -5.14 36.02 7.86
CA ILE A 242 -4.50 35.18 8.90
C ILE A 242 -4.88 35.57 10.34
N ASN A 243 -5.33 36.81 10.59
CA ASN A 243 -5.75 37.25 11.93
C ASN A 243 -7.26 37.16 12.15
N GLN A 244 -7.98 36.45 11.29
CA GLN A 244 -9.44 36.35 11.31
C GLN A 244 -9.87 34.89 11.43
N ASP A 245 -11.18 34.72 11.60
CA ASP A 245 -11.82 33.42 11.83
C ASP A 245 -11.65 32.40 10.69
N PHE A 246 -11.71 31.12 11.04
CA PHE A 246 -11.48 29.98 10.16
C PHE A 246 -12.63 29.70 9.17
N THR A 247 -13.81 30.30 9.33
CA THR A 247 -14.95 30.14 8.41
C THR A 247 -14.65 30.52 6.95
N GLN A 248 -13.58 31.30 6.71
CA GLN A 248 -13.07 31.62 5.36
C GLN A 248 -12.72 30.36 4.55
N TRP A 249 -12.37 29.24 5.22
CA TRP A 249 -11.98 27.98 4.59
C TRP A 249 -13.17 27.11 4.13
N ASN A 250 -14.40 27.47 4.49
CA ASN A 250 -15.59 26.65 4.21
C ASN A 250 -15.81 26.36 2.72
N ASN A 251 -15.36 27.25 1.82
CA ASN A 251 -15.54 27.11 0.37
C ASN A 251 -14.23 26.86 -0.39
N ILE A 252 -13.12 26.61 0.30
CA ILE A 252 -11.83 26.33 -0.33
C ILE A 252 -11.77 24.86 -0.71
N THR A 253 -11.43 24.57 -1.97
CA THR A 253 -11.26 23.21 -2.48
C THR A 253 -9.86 23.04 -3.07
N PRO A 254 -9.34 21.80 -3.15
CA PRO A 254 -9.93 20.57 -2.65
C PRO A 254 -9.74 20.38 -1.14
N TYR A 255 -10.51 19.44 -0.56
CA TYR A 255 -10.26 18.94 0.78
C TYR A 255 -9.26 17.79 0.68
N TYR A 256 -8.07 17.98 1.22
CA TYR A 256 -7.09 16.92 1.38
C TYR A 256 -7.37 16.24 2.73
N LEU A 257 -7.79 14.98 2.69
CA LEU A 257 -8.25 14.23 3.86
C LEU A 257 -7.26 13.14 4.22
N ASP A 258 -7.07 12.94 5.52
CA ASP A 258 -6.30 11.83 6.07
C ASP A 258 -7.18 10.79 6.77
N ASP A 259 -6.61 9.63 7.07
CA ASP A 259 -7.33 8.52 7.71
C ASP A 259 -7.46 8.75 9.23
N ILE A 260 -8.55 9.36 9.69
CA ILE A 260 -8.75 9.59 11.13
C ILE A 260 -8.66 8.31 11.98
N PHE A 261 -8.15 8.47 13.21
CA PHE A 261 -7.92 7.42 14.20
C PHE A 261 -6.87 6.36 13.83
N ASP A 262 -5.89 6.73 13.01
CA ASP A 262 -4.75 5.90 12.59
C ASP A 262 -3.46 6.15 13.39
N ILE A 263 -3.58 6.86 14.52
CA ILE A 263 -2.54 7.02 15.54
C ILE A 263 -2.72 6.11 16.79
N PRO A 264 -3.12 4.83 16.69
CA PRO A 264 -3.27 4.01 17.88
C PRO A 264 -1.91 3.81 18.55
N TYR A 265 -1.92 3.79 19.88
CA TYR A 265 -0.76 3.40 20.67
C TYR A 265 -0.27 2.01 20.22
N ARG A 266 0.95 1.94 19.69
CA ARG A 266 1.52 0.67 19.25
C ARG A 266 2.26 0.06 20.41
N ASN A 267 1.65 -0.97 20.98
CA ASN A 267 2.24 -1.77 22.03
C ASN A 267 1.90 -3.23 21.75
N HIS A 268 2.86 -3.95 21.19
CA HIS A 268 2.66 -5.31 20.74
C HIS A 268 3.89 -6.19 21.02
N PRO A 269 3.69 -7.45 21.45
CA PRO A 269 4.80 -8.40 21.55
C PRO A 269 5.37 -8.72 20.16
N ARG A 270 6.64 -9.11 20.10
CA ARG A 270 7.21 -9.70 18.88
C ARG A 270 6.70 -11.13 18.71
N TYR A 271 6.84 -11.65 17.49
CA TYR A 271 6.45 -13.02 17.18
C TYR A 271 7.14 -14.04 18.12
N GLY A 272 6.34 -14.96 18.68
CA GLY A 272 6.82 -16.10 19.46
C GLY A 272 7.28 -15.79 20.90
N ASP A 273 6.83 -14.69 21.51
CA ASP A 273 7.28 -14.22 22.84
C ASP A 273 8.81 -14.00 22.92
N HIS A 274 9.48 -13.94 21.77
CA HIS A 274 10.92 -13.78 21.64
C HIS A 274 11.26 -12.33 21.30
N GLY A 275 11.89 -11.64 22.24
CA GLY A 275 12.41 -10.28 22.08
C GLY A 275 11.64 -9.22 22.86
N GLU A 276 12.13 -8.00 22.79
CA GLU A 276 11.55 -6.87 23.52
C GLU A 276 10.22 -6.43 22.89
N GLN A 277 9.27 -6.07 23.76
CA GLN A 277 7.99 -5.47 23.41
C GLN A 277 8.21 -4.25 22.51
N VAL A 278 7.53 -4.19 21.38
CA VAL A 278 7.57 -3.00 20.52
C VAL A 278 6.61 -1.99 21.12
N ILE A 279 7.15 -0.87 21.58
CA ILE A 279 6.38 0.25 22.12
C ILE A 279 6.73 1.52 21.36
N ASP A 280 5.72 2.23 20.89
CA ASP A 280 5.84 3.50 20.19
C ASP A 280 4.95 4.56 20.86
N TYR A 281 5.53 5.72 21.13
CA TYR A 281 4.90 6.87 21.77
C TYR A 281 5.02 8.15 20.93
N SER A 282 5.35 8.01 19.65
CA SER A 282 5.59 9.13 18.74
C SER A 282 4.32 9.89 18.35
N GLN A 283 3.14 9.31 18.58
CA GLN A 283 1.84 9.89 18.23
C GLN A 283 1.57 11.21 18.96
N ARG A 284 1.05 12.21 18.23
CA ARG A 284 0.64 13.52 18.78
C ARG A 284 -0.75 13.92 18.32
N ASN A 285 -0.88 14.62 17.20
CA ASN A 285 -2.17 15.07 16.70
C ASN A 285 -2.65 14.15 15.57
N ASP A 286 -3.93 13.75 15.63
CA ASP A 286 -4.65 13.00 14.58
C ASP A 286 -5.08 13.98 13.49
N LEU A 287 -4.40 13.98 12.35
CA LEU A 287 -4.61 14.90 11.24
C LEU A 287 -5.89 14.52 10.51
N GLU A 288 -6.76 15.50 10.21
CA GLU A 288 -8.06 15.22 9.59
C GLU A 288 -8.15 15.83 8.19
N ARG A 289 -7.82 17.12 8.08
CA ARG A 289 -8.16 17.91 6.90
C ARG A 289 -7.16 19.02 6.66
N MET A 290 -6.76 19.14 5.40
CA MET A 290 -5.87 20.19 4.92
C MET A 290 -6.45 20.84 3.68
N GLN A 291 -6.19 22.14 3.53
CA GLN A 291 -6.65 22.94 2.40
C GLN A 291 -5.58 23.96 2.01
N ILE A 292 -5.55 24.32 0.73
CA ILE A 292 -4.65 25.34 0.20
C ILE A 292 -5.48 26.37 -0.56
N ALA A 293 -5.38 27.63 -0.15
CA ALA A 293 -5.92 28.78 -0.88
C ALA A 293 -4.77 29.61 -1.47
N ARG A 294 -5.11 30.55 -2.33
CA ARG A 294 -4.12 31.40 -3.01
C ARG A 294 -4.68 32.76 -3.38
N ASP A 295 -3.81 33.74 -3.52
CA ASP A 295 -4.10 34.98 -4.21
C ASP A 295 -2.96 35.35 -5.18
N THR A 296 -2.78 36.64 -5.49
CA THR A 296 -1.71 37.07 -6.40
C THR A 296 -0.32 37.06 -5.76
N MET A 297 -0.22 36.99 -4.42
CA MET A 297 1.00 37.16 -3.64
C MET A 297 1.38 35.93 -2.81
N ASN A 298 0.40 35.16 -2.35
CA ASN A 298 0.61 34.11 -1.35
C ASN A 298 -0.11 32.81 -1.67
N LEU A 299 0.46 31.73 -1.14
CA LEU A 299 -0.26 30.52 -0.78
C LEU A 299 -0.68 30.59 0.68
N TYR A 300 -1.86 30.10 0.99
CA TYR A 300 -2.39 29.97 2.34
C TYR A 300 -2.58 28.50 2.64
N PHE A 301 -2.18 28.08 3.84
CA PHE A 301 -2.28 26.70 4.29
C PHE A 301 -3.18 26.61 5.50
N TYR A 302 -4.00 25.57 5.54
CA TYR A 302 -4.87 25.23 6.66
C TYR A 302 -4.67 23.79 7.05
N LEU A 303 -4.65 23.55 8.36
CA LEU A 303 -4.67 22.23 8.97
C LEU A 303 -5.74 22.18 10.04
N ARG A 304 -6.50 21.09 10.04
CA ARG A 304 -7.40 20.69 11.12
C ARG A 304 -7.09 19.27 11.57
N CYS A 305 -7.06 19.10 12.88
CA CYS A 305 -6.97 17.79 13.53
C CYS A 305 -8.34 17.30 14.01
N TYR A 306 -8.49 15.98 14.09
CA TYR A 306 -9.73 15.35 14.56
C TYR A 306 -10.03 15.71 16.02
N GLY A 307 -9.00 15.71 16.87
CA GLY A 307 -9.08 16.05 18.30
C GLY A 307 -8.44 17.41 18.63
N PRO A 308 -8.53 17.84 19.91
CA PRO A 308 -7.79 19.00 20.39
C PRO A 308 -6.28 18.81 20.23
N TRP A 309 -5.55 19.91 20.10
CA TRP A 309 -4.10 19.91 20.04
C TRP A 309 -3.47 19.26 21.27
N ILE A 310 -2.45 18.45 21.03
CA ILE A 310 -1.42 18.11 22.02
C ILE A 310 -0.29 19.13 21.84
N ASP A 311 -0.10 20.00 22.84
CA ASP A 311 0.87 21.11 22.83
C ASP A 311 0.81 22.00 21.56
N GLU A 312 -0.39 22.46 21.23
CA GLU A 312 -0.65 23.39 20.12
C GLU A 312 -0.06 22.91 18.78
N ASN A 313 0.76 23.74 18.12
CA ASN A 313 1.37 23.45 16.84
C ASN A 313 2.82 22.92 16.93
N ARG A 314 3.32 22.69 18.16
CA ARG A 314 4.72 22.29 18.43
C ARG A 314 5.14 21.03 17.67
N PHE A 315 4.22 20.09 17.56
CA PHE A 315 4.47 18.74 17.05
C PHE A 315 4.08 18.59 15.59
N ASN A 316 3.94 19.68 14.83
CA ASN A 316 3.46 19.62 13.46
C ASN A 316 4.51 20.18 12.48
N TRP A 317 4.64 19.51 11.33
CA TRP A 317 5.52 19.91 10.24
C TRP A 317 4.81 19.78 8.90
N LEU A 318 5.16 20.66 7.96
CA LEU A 318 4.72 20.61 6.57
C LEU A 318 5.94 20.55 5.64
N PHE A 319 6.05 19.48 4.87
CA PHE A 319 7.05 19.31 3.82
C PHE A 319 6.48 19.75 2.48
N LEU A 320 7.27 20.47 1.70
CA LEU A 320 6.88 21.02 0.40
C LEU A 320 7.91 20.65 -0.66
N ASN A 321 7.44 20.04 -1.75
CA ASN A 321 8.18 19.84 -2.99
C ASN A 321 7.60 20.82 -4.01
N VAL A 322 8.40 21.82 -4.37
CA VAL A 322 7.95 22.96 -5.19
C VAL A 322 8.39 22.84 -6.65
N ASP A 323 9.34 21.95 -6.95
CA ASP A 323 9.89 21.75 -8.30
C ASP A 323 9.45 20.42 -8.96
N ASN A 324 8.78 19.55 -8.20
CA ASN A 324 8.39 18.18 -8.56
C ASN A 324 9.55 17.28 -8.99
N ASN A 325 10.74 17.52 -8.45
CA ASN A 325 11.94 16.77 -8.76
C ASN A 325 12.41 15.99 -7.54
N TYR A 326 12.25 14.67 -7.57
CA TYR A 326 12.72 13.79 -6.49
C TYR A 326 14.25 13.62 -6.43
N SER A 327 15.01 14.26 -7.32
CA SER A 327 16.49 14.30 -7.27
C SER A 327 17.02 15.51 -6.51
N THR A 328 16.15 16.44 -6.10
CA THR A 328 16.46 17.62 -5.29
C THR A 328 15.68 17.58 -3.99
N GLY A 329 16.17 18.27 -2.96
CA GLY A 329 15.55 18.27 -1.64
C GLY A 329 15.71 16.95 -0.90
N TRP A 330 15.25 16.92 0.35
CA TRP A 330 15.20 15.68 1.12
C TRP A 330 14.05 14.81 0.60
N ILE A 331 14.38 13.69 -0.06
CA ILE A 331 13.42 12.81 -0.76
C ILE A 331 12.44 13.54 -1.70
N GLY A 332 12.87 14.65 -2.29
CA GLY A 332 12.03 15.52 -3.11
C GLY A 332 11.52 16.79 -2.41
N PHE A 333 11.60 16.90 -1.09
CA PHE A 333 11.10 18.07 -0.38
C PHE A 333 12.16 19.18 -0.28
N ASP A 334 11.88 20.30 -0.93
CA ASP A 334 12.73 21.49 -0.97
C ASP A 334 12.62 22.34 0.28
N TYR A 335 11.44 22.37 0.89
CA TYR A 335 11.13 23.20 2.05
C TYR A 335 10.43 22.41 3.15
N LEU A 336 10.67 22.85 4.38
CA LEU A 336 10.03 22.38 5.61
C LEU A 336 9.48 23.59 6.34
N VAL A 337 8.19 23.58 6.65
CA VAL A 337 7.61 24.48 7.63
C VAL A 337 7.66 23.78 8.98
N ASP A 338 8.42 24.36 9.90
CA ASP A 338 8.45 23.96 11.30
C ASP A 338 7.45 24.80 12.06
N LEU A 339 6.28 24.22 12.36
CA LEU A 339 5.20 24.98 12.97
C LEU A 339 5.54 25.32 14.43
N GLY A 340 6.22 24.42 15.14
CA GLY A 340 6.62 24.66 16.53
C GLY A 340 7.61 25.80 16.69
N GLU A 341 8.48 26.03 15.69
CA GLU A 341 9.43 27.14 15.69
C GLU A 341 8.92 28.38 14.94
N ASN A 342 7.77 28.30 14.27
CA ASN A 342 7.25 29.32 13.36
C ASN A 342 8.23 29.68 12.24
N GLN A 343 8.86 28.68 11.62
CA GLN A 343 9.92 28.87 10.63
C GLN A 343 9.63 28.17 9.31
N LEU A 344 9.95 28.85 8.21
CA LEU A 344 10.22 28.20 6.93
C LEU A 344 11.72 27.86 6.88
N LYS A 345 12.02 26.61 6.55
CA LYS A 345 13.37 26.08 6.39
C LYS A 345 13.53 25.53 4.97
N LYS A 346 14.72 25.69 4.39
CA LYS A 346 15.08 25.18 3.07
C LYS A 346 16.05 24.00 3.20
N ASN A 347 15.87 22.98 2.37
CA ASN A 347 16.86 21.92 2.21
C ASN A 347 18.12 22.44 1.49
N ILE A 348 19.30 22.00 1.93
CA ILE A 348 20.58 22.53 1.43
C ILE A 348 21.49 21.52 0.73
N ASP A 349 21.26 20.22 0.91
CA ASP A 349 22.18 19.18 0.46
C ASP A 349 21.52 17.84 0.09
N ASN A 350 20.21 17.83 -0.12
CA ASN A 350 19.39 16.63 -0.38
C ASN A 350 19.41 15.58 0.74
N THR A 351 19.92 15.92 1.93
CA THR A 351 19.84 15.10 3.14
C THR A 351 18.85 15.70 4.13
N SER A 352 18.76 15.20 5.36
CA SER A 352 17.86 15.71 6.40
C SER A 352 18.29 17.05 7.00
N ASN A 353 19.08 17.86 6.29
CA ASN A 353 19.60 19.14 6.74
C ASN A 353 18.73 20.30 6.26
N TRP A 354 18.20 21.05 7.23
CA TRP A 354 17.25 22.15 7.00
C TRP A 354 17.82 23.45 7.53
N GLN A 355 17.96 24.45 6.66
CA GLN A 355 18.45 25.77 7.00
C GLN A 355 17.29 26.76 7.14
N TYR A 356 17.30 27.59 8.18
CA TYR A 356 16.36 28.70 8.34
C TYR A 356 16.35 29.61 7.10
N GLU A 357 15.16 29.89 6.56
CA GLU A 357 14.93 30.85 5.48
C GLU A 357 14.20 32.10 6.00
N GLU A 358 13.09 31.91 6.73
CA GLU A 358 12.31 33.02 7.29
C GLU A 358 11.45 32.60 8.50
N THR A 359 11.04 33.60 9.29
CA THR A 359 10.01 33.45 10.33
C THR A 359 8.63 33.67 9.71
N ILE A 360 7.69 32.80 10.01
CA ILE A 360 6.31 32.87 9.49
C ILE A 360 5.31 33.15 10.60
N LYS A 361 4.18 33.79 10.27
CA LYS A 361 3.09 33.98 11.21
C LYS A 361 2.09 32.83 11.11
N ILE A 362 1.94 32.09 12.19
CA ILE A 362 0.92 31.05 12.35
C ILE A 362 -0.15 31.56 13.31
N VAL A 363 -1.42 31.35 12.96
CA VAL A 363 -2.55 31.57 13.88
C VAL A 363 -3.22 30.23 14.14
N ASN A 364 -3.42 29.95 15.42
CA ASN A 364 -4.05 28.75 15.95
C ASN A 364 -5.36 29.13 16.67
N SER A 365 -6.41 28.37 16.44
CA SER A 365 -7.71 28.46 17.13
C SER A 365 -7.64 28.23 18.66
N GLY A 366 -6.55 27.66 19.16
CA GLY A 366 -6.41 27.15 20.53
C GLY A 366 -7.11 25.80 20.75
N TYR A 367 -7.73 25.22 19.72
CA TYR A 367 -8.41 23.93 19.82
C TYR A 367 -7.87 22.89 18.85
N ASN A 368 -8.14 22.98 17.54
CA ASN A 368 -7.72 21.97 16.57
C ASN A 368 -7.50 22.48 15.14
N GLU A 369 -7.56 23.80 14.91
CA GLU A 369 -7.37 24.44 13.59
C GLU A 369 -6.23 25.47 13.62
N LEU A 370 -5.42 25.48 12.56
CA LEU A 370 -4.38 26.49 12.33
C LEU A 370 -4.31 26.90 10.86
N HIS A 371 -3.82 28.11 10.61
CA HIS A 371 -3.51 28.58 9.26
C HIS A 371 -2.33 29.56 9.23
N PHE A 372 -1.70 29.66 8.07
CA PHE A 372 -0.61 30.59 7.79
C PHE A 372 -0.51 30.88 6.30
N ALA A 373 0.37 31.82 5.93
CA ALA A 373 0.65 32.20 4.56
C ALA A 373 2.14 32.06 4.25
N LEU A 374 2.45 31.64 3.03
CA LEU A 374 3.79 31.66 2.45
C LEU A 374 3.77 32.46 1.15
N SER A 375 4.72 33.36 0.99
CA SER A 375 4.79 34.19 -0.21
C SER A 375 5.39 33.40 -1.38
N TYR A 376 4.98 33.72 -2.61
CA TYR A 376 5.58 33.12 -3.80
C TYR A 376 7.11 33.36 -3.89
N PRO A 377 7.64 34.56 -3.56
CA PRO A 377 9.08 34.77 -3.46
C PRO A 377 9.80 33.87 -2.44
N SER A 378 9.21 33.63 -1.26
CA SER A 378 9.81 32.78 -0.22
C SER A 378 10.00 31.34 -0.70
N LEU A 379 9.01 30.82 -1.43
CA LEU A 379 9.02 29.48 -2.02
C LEU A 379 9.73 29.42 -3.39
N LYS A 380 10.08 30.57 -3.96
CA LYS A 380 10.70 30.68 -5.30
C LYS A 380 9.84 30.04 -6.40
N ILE A 381 8.51 30.12 -6.27
CA ILE A 381 7.54 29.59 -7.24
C ILE A 381 6.83 30.69 -8.02
N ASN A 382 6.30 30.35 -9.19
CA ASN A 382 5.52 31.26 -10.03
C ASN A 382 4.01 31.16 -9.71
N ASN A 383 3.34 32.31 -9.56
CA ASN A 383 1.92 32.38 -9.22
C ASN A 383 0.96 32.02 -10.38
N THR A 384 1.46 31.94 -11.63
CA THR A 384 0.66 31.60 -12.83
C THR A 384 0.59 30.11 -13.12
N LYS A 385 1.54 29.33 -12.59
CA LYS A 385 1.59 27.88 -12.73
C LYS A 385 2.14 27.30 -11.45
N ILE A 386 1.27 26.67 -10.67
CA ILE A 386 1.62 26.09 -9.39
C ILE A 386 1.48 24.58 -9.56
N ASN A 387 2.56 23.86 -9.27
CA ASN A 387 2.54 22.41 -9.12
C ASN A 387 3.31 22.10 -7.83
N LEU A 388 2.57 21.94 -6.75
CA LEU A 388 3.10 21.77 -5.41
C LEU A 388 2.73 20.39 -4.91
N GLN A 389 3.70 19.62 -4.43
CA GLN A 389 3.41 18.47 -3.59
C GLN A 389 3.71 18.76 -2.14
N PHE A 390 2.91 18.18 -1.25
CA PHE A 390 3.07 18.44 0.16
C PHE A 390 2.68 17.24 1.02
N LYS A 391 3.24 17.22 2.23
CA LYS A 391 3.00 16.23 3.27
C LYS A 391 3.00 16.91 4.62
N TRP A 392 2.07 16.53 5.48
CA TRP A 392 2.08 16.91 6.89
C TRP A 392 2.58 15.75 7.75
N LEU A 393 3.23 16.08 8.86
CA LEU A 393 3.64 15.14 9.89
C LEU A 393 3.23 15.72 11.25
N SER A 394 2.58 14.91 12.09
CA SER A 394 2.44 15.18 13.51
C SER A 394 3.15 14.12 14.34
N ALA A 395 4.20 14.49 15.07
CA ALA A 395 5.00 13.54 15.83
C ALA A 395 5.69 14.17 17.03
N ASP A 396 6.20 13.35 17.95
CA ASP A 396 6.96 13.80 19.11
C ASP A 396 8.26 14.54 18.73
N VAL A 397 8.88 14.13 17.62
CA VAL A 397 10.06 14.75 17.02
C VAL A 397 9.95 14.75 15.49
N LEU A 398 10.80 15.55 14.84
CA LEU A 398 10.93 15.56 13.40
C LEU A 398 11.67 14.30 12.91
N TYR A 399 10.94 13.36 12.30
CA TYR A 399 11.51 12.14 11.73
C TYR A 399 11.94 12.34 10.27
N THR A 400 13.21 12.70 10.07
CA THR A 400 13.78 12.93 8.72
C THR A 400 14.99 12.07 8.38
N PHE A 401 15.42 11.16 9.25
CA PHE A 401 16.58 10.30 8.96
C PHE A 401 16.23 9.13 8.04
N ASP A 402 15.11 8.47 8.31
CA ASP A 402 14.57 7.38 7.50
C ASP A 402 13.16 7.76 7.01
N PRO A 403 12.93 7.88 5.70
CA PRO A 403 11.60 8.15 5.12
C PRO A 403 10.52 7.12 5.49
N LEU A 404 10.90 5.88 5.85
CA LEU A 404 9.95 4.85 6.27
C LEU A 404 9.31 5.18 7.62
N ASN A 405 9.85 6.11 8.40
CA ASN A 405 9.21 6.61 9.62
C ASN A 405 7.82 7.21 9.33
N PHE A 406 7.52 7.66 8.12
CA PHE A 406 6.17 8.10 7.77
C PHE A 406 5.12 6.99 7.79
N ILE A 407 5.52 5.71 7.91
CA ILE A 407 4.61 4.57 8.00
C ILE A 407 4.18 4.33 9.46
N ASP A 408 5.09 4.51 10.40
CA ASP A 408 4.91 4.03 11.78
C ASP A 408 5.29 5.05 12.86
N LYS A 409 5.69 6.28 12.51
CA LYS A 409 5.95 7.35 13.49
C LYS A 409 4.94 8.46 13.36
N GLY A 410 4.37 8.82 14.50
CA GLY A 410 3.39 9.89 14.59
C GLY A 410 2.16 9.61 13.73
N ASP A 411 1.70 10.69 13.12
CA ASP A 411 0.69 10.75 12.08
C ASP A 411 1.28 11.43 10.83
N SER A 412 1.06 10.88 9.66
CA SER A 412 1.60 11.39 8.39
C SER A 412 0.48 11.51 7.39
N ALA A 413 0.18 12.74 6.98
CA ALA A 413 -0.86 13.01 6.01
C ALA A 413 -0.27 13.41 4.65
N PRO A 414 -0.45 12.62 3.56
CA PRO A 414 -1.14 11.32 3.54
C PRO A 414 -0.23 10.19 4.03
N ASN A 415 -0.83 9.08 4.48
CA ASN A 415 -0.12 7.93 5.05
C ASN A 415 1.16 7.48 4.29
N GLY A 416 2.20 7.08 5.04
CA GLY A 416 3.46 6.63 4.47
C GLY A 416 4.17 7.71 3.64
N ARG A 417 4.89 7.29 2.59
CA ARG A 417 5.60 8.19 1.65
C ARG A 417 4.72 8.81 0.56
N PHE A 418 3.39 8.74 0.67
CA PHE A 418 2.52 9.43 -0.28
C PHE A 418 2.62 10.94 -0.11
N THR A 419 2.27 11.69 -1.15
CA THR A 419 2.15 13.15 -1.12
C THR A 419 0.81 13.58 -1.70
N TYR A 420 0.28 14.69 -1.19
CA TYR A 420 -0.80 15.41 -1.85
C TYR A 420 -0.24 16.24 -3.00
N THR A 421 -1.10 16.63 -3.92
CA THR A 421 -0.73 17.49 -5.05
C THR A 421 -1.73 18.63 -5.20
N TYR A 422 -1.22 19.85 -5.31
CA TYR A 422 -1.97 21.08 -5.60
C TYR A 422 -1.48 21.66 -6.92
N MET A 423 -2.38 21.71 -7.92
CA MET A 423 -2.05 22.12 -9.29
C MET A 423 -3.04 23.11 -9.87
N ILE A 424 -2.53 24.15 -10.53
CA ILE A 424 -3.31 25.14 -11.30
C ILE A 424 -2.75 25.25 -12.73
#